data_AF-Q89YA1-F1
#
_entry.id   AF-Q89YA1-F1
#
_cell.length_a   1.000
_cell.length_b   1.000
_cell.length_c   1.000
_cell.angle_alpha   90.00
_cell.angle_beta   90.00
_cell.angle_gamma   90.00
#
_symmetry.space_group_name_H-M   'P 1'
#
loop_
_entity.id
_entity.type
_entity.pdbx_description
1 polymer ?
#
loop_
_entity_poly.entity_id
_entity_poly.type
_entity_poly.pdbx_seq_one_letter_code
_entity_poly.pdbx_strand_id
1 'polypeptide(L)'
;MPTTAATSPALSDRSRAANPIPTPSEPVSHVDGGCGVAHDPASPVWPEPAIWLPEASPGTLILTPAPPDFETVHSIDRNAFGLSIVGRTDADGRELVVADGSGELHVSLRDEQAARRPAVLVPLDGMGELRADVALHFVRRLSGQRTGLLPAALRLTSFQKRRLIQLLHAFDVHDLGGGPRDVAAKVLASDHAQRRSVEWKDSHARRKANRLIHDSIALVERGYLKLLRGL
;
A
#
# COMPACT_ATOMS: atom_id res chain seq x y z
N MET A 1 78.85 17.37 -32.44
CA MET A 1 78.66 15.90 -32.49
C MET A 1 78.87 15.35 -31.09
N PRO A 2 78.18 14.26 -30.67
CA PRO A 2 76.73 13.98 -30.67
C PRO A 2 76.09 14.41 -29.31
N THR A 3 74.77 14.58 -29.11
CA THR A 3 73.71 13.56 -28.87
C THR A 3 74.07 12.61 -27.70
N THR A 4 73.29 12.32 -26.66
CA THR A 4 71.83 12.38 -26.31
C THR A 4 71.75 12.66 -24.78
N ALA A 5 70.66 12.94 -24.05
CA ALA A 5 69.21 12.92 -24.27
C ALA A 5 68.48 13.94 -23.34
N ALA A 6 67.18 13.77 -23.10
CA ALA A 6 66.36 14.59 -22.19
C ALA A 6 65.51 13.74 -21.23
N THR A 7 65.30 14.22 -19.99
CA THR A 7 64.18 13.85 -19.11
C THR A 7 63.88 15.03 -18.17
N SER A 8 62.67 15.60 -18.24
CA SER A 8 62.22 16.67 -17.35
C SER A 8 61.60 16.12 -16.06
N PRO A 9 61.78 16.77 -14.89
CA PRO A 9 61.09 16.41 -13.66
C PRO A 9 59.65 17.00 -13.59
N ALA A 10 58.86 16.46 -12.67
CA ALA A 10 57.40 16.57 -12.66
C ALA A 10 56.83 17.95 -12.30
N LEU A 11 55.66 18.24 -12.89
CA LEU A 11 54.81 19.37 -12.55
C LEU A 11 54.08 19.14 -11.22
N SER A 12 54.15 20.11 -10.31
CA SER A 12 53.27 20.20 -9.13
C SER A 12 52.42 21.44 -9.29
N ASP A 13 51.18 21.29 -9.75
CA ASP A 13 50.20 22.39 -9.73
C ASP A 13 48.84 21.93 -9.18
N ARG A 14 48.20 22.80 -8.40
CA ARG A 14 47.04 22.49 -7.56
C ARG A 14 45.74 22.83 -8.30
N SER A 15 45.24 21.89 -9.10
CA SER A 15 43.90 22.01 -9.69
C SER A 15 42.79 21.93 -8.64
N ARG A 16 42.11 23.06 -8.44
CA ARG A 16 41.00 23.25 -7.52
C ARG A 16 39.73 22.61 -8.11
N ALA A 17 39.44 21.36 -7.74
CA ALA A 17 38.22 20.68 -8.18
C ALA A 17 36.97 21.35 -7.59
N ALA A 18 36.01 21.69 -8.45
CA ALA A 18 34.69 22.12 -8.02
C ALA A 18 33.89 20.89 -7.54
N ASN A 19 33.27 20.96 -6.36
CA ASN A 19 32.38 19.91 -5.90
C ASN A 19 31.16 19.81 -6.83
N PRO A 20 30.84 18.63 -7.40
CA PRO A 20 29.58 18.45 -8.08
C PRO A 20 28.42 18.57 -7.07
N ILE A 21 27.34 19.20 -7.53
CA ILE A 21 26.08 19.31 -6.79
C ILE A 21 25.57 17.88 -6.52
N PRO A 22 25.14 17.54 -5.28
CA PRO A 22 24.55 16.23 -5.02
C PRO A 22 23.27 16.08 -5.85
N THR A 23 23.26 15.09 -6.75
CA THR A 23 22.04 14.63 -7.41
C THR A 23 21.01 14.22 -6.35
N PRO A 24 19.73 14.57 -6.49
CA PRO A 24 18.70 14.18 -5.53
C PRO A 24 18.65 12.65 -5.45
N SER A 25 18.78 12.13 -4.23
CA SER A 25 18.82 10.69 -3.96
C SER A 25 17.58 9.99 -4.50
N GLU A 26 17.79 8.85 -5.16
CA GLU A 26 16.70 7.93 -5.48
C GLU A 26 15.94 7.55 -4.19
N PRO A 27 14.60 7.52 -4.18
CA PRO A 27 13.84 6.96 -3.08
C PRO A 27 14.01 5.44 -3.08
N VAL A 28 15.04 4.97 -2.38
CA VAL A 28 15.32 3.54 -2.17
C VAL A 28 14.13 2.86 -1.49
N SER A 29 13.82 1.64 -1.93
CA SER A 29 12.55 0.96 -1.71
C SER A 29 12.24 0.57 -0.27
N HIS A 30 11.05 0.94 0.21
CA HIS A 30 10.49 0.46 1.49
C HIS A 30 9.67 -0.83 1.32
N VAL A 31 10.35 -1.92 0.95
CA VAL A 31 9.75 -3.26 0.74
C VAL A 31 9.07 -3.80 2.01
N ASP A 32 9.50 -3.39 3.21
CA ASP A 32 8.99 -3.94 4.48
C ASP A 32 7.51 -3.61 4.79
N GLY A 33 6.99 -2.49 4.30
CA GLY A 33 5.59 -2.08 4.54
C GLY A 33 4.61 -2.52 3.45
N GLY A 34 5.09 -3.03 2.32
CA GLY A 34 4.26 -3.33 1.16
C GLY A 34 3.66 -2.12 0.44
N CYS A 35 3.99 -0.89 0.86
CA CYS A 35 3.62 0.34 0.17
C CYS A 35 4.65 0.70 -0.91
N GLY A 36 4.19 1.12 -2.09
CA GLY A 36 5.09 1.54 -3.18
C GLY A 36 5.60 2.98 -3.05
N VAL A 37 4.91 3.81 -2.26
CA VAL A 37 5.31 5.18 -1.92
C VAL A 37 5.09 5.38 -0.42
N ALA A 38 6.00 6.10 0.24
CA ALA A 38 5.81 6.51 1.63
C ALA A 38 4.60 7.45 1.74
N HIS A 39 3.59 7.03 2.52
CA HIS A 39 2.43 7.87 2.86
C HIS A 39 2.75 8.61 4.17
N ASP A 40 2.47 9.91 4.24
CA ASP A 40 2.63 10.68 5.46
C ASP A 40 1.53 10.31 6.48
N PRO A 41 1.86 9.69 7.63
CA PRO A 41 0.86 9.27 8.61
C PRO A 41 0.10 10.43 9.26
N ALA A 42 0.59 11.68 9.15
CA ALA A 42 -0.14 12.87 9.60
C ALA A 42 -1.15 13.39 8.56
N SER A 43 -1.05 12.95 7.31
CA SER A 43 -1.95 13.38 6.23
C SER A 43 -3.24 12.55 6.21
N PRO A 44 -4.41 13.19 5.99
CA PRO A 44 -5.67 12.46 5.88
C PRO A 44 -5.65 11.48 4.69
N VAL A 45 -6.32 10.34 4.82
CA VAL A 45 -6.37 9.29 3.77
C VAL A 45 -7.28 9.67 2.59
N TRP A 46 -8.22 10.59 2.79
CA TRP A 46 -9.30 10.90 1.85
C TRP A 46 -8.91 11.66 0.56
N PRO A 47 -7.88 12.54 0.52
CA PRO A 47 -7.35 13.09 -0.73
C PRO A 47 -6.33 12.16 -1.40
N GLU A 48 -5.71 11.23 -0.67
CA GLU A 48 -4.60 10.40 -1.15
C GLU A 48 -4.70 8.94 -0.68
N PRO A 49 -5.22 8.02 -1.52
CA PRO A 49 -5.26 6.60 -1.21
C PRO A 49 -3.83 6.03 -1.10
N ALA A 50 -3.67 4.98 -0.30
CA ALA A 50 -2.40 4.25 -0.22
C ALA A 50 -2.03 3.65 -1.60
N ILE A 51 -0.73 3.44 -1.85
CA ILE A 51 -0.24 2.70 -3.02
C ILE A 51 0.32 1.38 -2.50
N TRP A 52 -0.15 0.27 -3.04
CA TRP A 52 0.26 -1.07 -2.62
C TRP A 52 1.12 -1.73 -3.70
N LEU A 53 2.30 -2.21 -3.29
CA LEU A 53 3.17 -2.99 -4.15
C LEU A 53 2.44 -4.26 -4.63
N PRO A 54 2.47 -4.58 -5.95
CA PRO A 54 1.94 -5.84 -6.46
C PRO A 54 2.48 -7.08 -5.75
N GLU A 55 3.72 -7.02 -5.26
CA GLU A 55 4.39 -8.09 -4.52
C GLU A 55 3.78 -8.30 -3.11
N ALA A 56 3.16 -7.27 -2.53
CA ALA A 56 2.53 -7.32 -1.21
C ALA A 56 1.03 -7.64 -1.26
N SER A 57 0.32 -7.16 -2.28
CA SER A 57 -1.13 -7.23 -2.43
C SER A 57 -1.57 -7.94 -3.73
N PRO A 58 -2.32 -9.05 -3.66
CA PRO A 58 -2.98 -9.64 -4.84
C PRO A 58 -4.14 -8.78 -5.38
N GLY A 59 -4.64 -7.82 -4.59
CA GLY A 59 -5.61 -6.81 -5.03
C GLY A 59 -5.02 -5.70 -5.92
N THR A 60 -3.72 -5.76 -6.21
CA THR A 60 -3.04 -4.86 -7.15
C THR A 60 -2.80 -5.59 -8.47
N LEU A 61 -3.46 -5.13 -9.54
CA LEU A 61 -3.26 -5.64 -10.90
C LEU A 61 -1.98 -5.10 -11.51
N ILE A 62 -1.28 -5.96 -12.26
CA ILE A 62 -0.16 -5.57 -13.10
C ILE A 62 -0.64 -5.58 -14.55
N LEU A 63 -0.52 -4.45 -15.22
CA LEU A 63 -0.84 -4.32 -16.65
C LEU A 63 0.43 -4.14 -17.47
N THR A 64 0.48 -4.89 -18.56
CA THR A 64 1.53 -4.86 -19.58
C THR A 64 0.86 -4.64 -20.95
N PRO A 65 1.57 -4.12 -21.96
CA PRO A 65 1.05 -4.13 -23.33
C PRO A 65 0.81 -5.57 -23.78
N ALA A 66 -0.36 -5.84 -24.36
CA ALA A 66 -0.67 -7.12 -24.97
C ALA A 66 0.27 -7.38 -26.18
N PRO A 67 0.70 -8.63 -26.44
CA PRO A 67 1.45 -8.96 -27.64
C PRO A 67 0.68 -8.53 -28.91
N PRO A 68 1.37 -8.17 -30.01
CA PRO A 68 0.73 -7.61 -31.20
C PRO A 68 -0.32 -8.55 -31.82
N ASP A 69 -0.17 -9.85 -31.63
CA ASP A 69 -1.02 -10.90 -32.22
C ASP A 69 -2.43 -11.00 -31.59
N PHE A 70 -2.68 -10.28 -30.49
CA PHE A 70 -3.99 -10.26 -29.80
C PHE A 70 -4.79 -9.00 -30.15
N GLU A 71 -6.02 -9.17 -30.66
CA GLU A 71 -6.96 -8.07 -30.82
C GLU A 71 -7.43 -7.54 -29.45
N THR A 72 -6.97 -6.33 -29.11
CA THR A 72 -7.37 -5.63 -27.88
C THR A 72 -8.51 -4.66 -28.16
N VAL A 73 -9.74 -5.08 -27.85
CA VAL A 73 -10.98 -4.31 -28.13
C VAL A 73 -11.20 -3.15 -27.16
N HIS A 74 -10.62 -3.20 -25.97
CA HIS A 74 -10.85 -2.22 -24.91
C HIS A 74 -9.56 -1.50 -24.49
N SER A 75 -9.52 -0.18 -24.66
CA SER A 75 -8.52 0.67 -24.01
C SER A 75 -9.00 1.08 -22.61
N ILE A 76 -8.03 1.33 -21.74
CA ILE A 76 -8.20 1.87 -20.39
C ILE A 76 -8.10 3.40 -20.49
N ASP A 77 -9.18 4.05 -20.94
CA ASP A 77 -9.31 5.50 -20.83
C ASP A 77 -9.76 5.86 -19.40
N ARG A 78 -9.11 6.85 -18.78
CA ARG A 78 -9.43 7.34 -17.43
C ARG A 78 -10.90 7.78 -17.30
N ASN A 79 -11.53 8.21 -18.40
CA ASN A 79 -12.93 8.64 -18.40
C ASN A 79 -13.93 7.51 -18.73
N ALA A 80 -13.51 6.41 -19.36
CA ALA A 80 -14.41 5.39 -19.88
C ALA A 80 -15.03 4.46 -18.82
N PHE A 81 -14.46 4.40 -17.61
CA PHE A 81 -14.85 3.39 -16.63
C PHE A 81 -16.15 3.64 -15.86
N GLY A 82 -16.65 4.89 -15.82
CA GLY A 82 -17.73 5.27 -14.90
C GLY A 82 -17.37 5.02 -13.42
N LEU A 83 -16.06 4.98 -13.12
CA LEU A 83 -15.48 4.78 -11.81
C LEU A 83 -14.75 6.06 -11.42
N SER A 84 -14.79 6.44 -10.14
CA SER A 84 -14.02 7.59 -9.66
C SER A 84 -12.56 7.19 -9.58
N ILE A 85 -11.80 7.48 -10.65
CA ILE A 85 -10.35 7.27 -10.65
C ILE A 85 -9.70 8.32 -9.76
N VAL A 86 -9.19 7.87 -8.62
CA VAL A 86 -8.34 8.70 -7.75
C VAL A 86 -6.91 8.47 -8.22
N GLY A 87 -6.54 9.18 -9.28
CA GLY A 87 -5.29 8.93 -9.99
C GLY A 87 -4.07 9.42 -9.23
N ARG A 88 -3.45 8.56 -8.41
CA ARG A 88 -2.11 8.82 -7.88
C ARG A 88 -1.04 8.26 -8.82
N THR A 89 -0.49 9.18 -9.59
CA THR A 89 0.67 9.06 -10.47
C THR A 89 1.92 8.95 -9.58
N ASP A 90 2.70 7.87 -9.69
CA ASP A 90 4.06 7.83 -9.14
C ASP A 90 4.98 8.77 -9.96
N ALA A 91 6.29 8.80 -9.72
CA ALA A 91 7.18 9.69 -10.49
C ALA A 91 7.13 9.47 -12.01
N ASP A 92 6.69 8.28 -12.46
CA ASP A 92 6.56 7.87 -13.86
C ASP A 92 5.09 7.79 -14.35
N GLY A 93 4.10 8.12 -13.52
CA GLY A 93 2.67 8.07 -13.83
C GLY A 93 2.05 6.69 -14.01
N ARG A 94 2.65 5.67 -13.40
CA ARG A 94 2.38 4.25 -13.62
C ARG A 94 1.36 3.60 -12.69
N GLU A 95 0.70 4.33 -11.80
CA GLU A 95 -0.36 3.76 -10.95
C GLU A 95 -1.71 4.47 -11.11
N LEU A 96 -2.78 3.68 -11.04
CA LEU A 96 -4.17 4.12 -11.03
C LEU A 96 -4.90 3.41 -9.89
N VAL A 97 -5.58 4.18 -9.03
CA VAL A 97 -6.51 3.64 -8.03
C VAL A 97 -7.93 3.83 -8.53
N VAL A 98 -8.67 2.72 -8.61
CA VAL A 98 -10.01 2.65 -9.15
C VAL A 98 -10.95 2.20 -8.03
N ALA A 99 -11.75 3.13 -7.50
CA ALA A 99 -12.65 2.85 -6.38
C ALA A 99 -14.09 2.55 -6.84
N ASP A 100 -14.72 1.56 -6.22
CA ASP A 100 -16.16 1.31 -6.29
C ASP A 100 -16.75 0.97 -4.91
N GLY A 101 -18.05 0.68 -4.84
CA GLY A 101 -18.71 0.28 -3.59
C GLY A 101 -18.26 -1.09 -3.05
N SER A 102 -17.41 -1.83 -3.76
CA SER A 102 -16.84 -3.10 -3.33
C SER A 102 -15.45 -2.94 -2.69
N GLY A 103 -14.66 -1.96 -3.13
CA GLY A 103 -13.35 -1.60 -2.59
C GLY A 103 -12.51 -0.75 -3.56
N GLU A 104 -11.22 -0.62 -3.26
CA GLU A 104 -10.23 0.04 -4.11
C GLU A 104 -9.42 -1.02 -4.87
N LEU A 105 -9.42 -0.91 -6.21
CA LEU A 105 -8.58 -1.71 -7.09
C LEU A 105 -7.35 -0.89 -7.48
N HIS A 106 -6.16 -1.41 -7.19
CA HIS A 106 -4.90 -0.78 -7.56
C HIS A 106 -4.43 -1.36 -8.89
N VAL A 107 -3.91 -0.52 -9.78
CA VAL A 107 -3.49 -0.92 -11.13
C VAL A 107 -2.13 -0.32 -11.44
N SER A 108 -1.10 -1.17 -11.48
CA SER A 108 0.27 -0.82 -11.86
C SER A 108 0.49 -1.06 -13.35
N LEU A 109 0.70 0.02 -14.09
CA LEU A 109 1.05 0.05 -15.52
C LEU A 109 2.56 -0.13 -15.68
N ARG A 110 3.03 -1.18 -16.34
CA ARG A 110 4.47 -1.33 -16.63
C ARG A 110 4.95 -0.50 -17.82
N ASP A 111 4.03 0.00 -18.65
CA ASP A 111 4.28 0.78 -19.87
C ASP A 111 3.04 1.66 -20.17
N GLU A 112 3.20 2.82 -20.81
CA GLU A 112 2.05 3.65 -21.23
C GLU A 112 1.11 2.94 -22.21
N GLN A 113 1.66 2.09 -23.09
CA GLN A 113 0.88 1.28 -24.02
C GLN A 113 0.04 0.22 -23.30
N ALA A 114 0.33 -0.12 -22.03
CA ALA A 114 -0.49 -1.03 -21.24
C ALA A 114 -1.90 -0.47 -20.98
N ALA A 115 -2.08 0.85 -20.99
CA ALA A 115 -3.41 1.46 -20.95
C ALA A 115 -4.12 1.35 -22.31
N ARG A 116 -3.40 1.39 -23.43
CA ARG A 116 -4.00 1.34 -24.79
C ARG A 116 -4.33 -0.07 -25.25
N ARG A 117 -3.48 -1.04 -24.92
CA ARG A 117 -3.61 -2.45 -25.28
C ARG A 117 -3.37 -3.32 -24.02
N PRO A 118 -4.33 -3.35 -23.08
CA PRO A 118 -4.12 -3.99 -21.79
C PRO A 118 -4.04 -5.52 -21.88
N ALA A 119 -2.97 -6.09 -21.33
CA ALA A 119 -2.92 -7.47 -20.87
C ALA A 119 -2.64 -7.49 -19.36
N VAL A 120 -3.34 -8.37 -18.64
CA VAL A 120 -3.11 -8.57 -17.21
C VAL A 120 -1.98 -9.58 -17.03
N LEU A 121 -0.90 -9.16 -16.36
CA LEU A 121 0.18 -10.04 -15.94
C LEU A 121 -0.18 -10.65 -14.58
N VAL A 122 -0.37 -11.96 -14.54
CA VAL A 122 -0.64 -12.73 -13.31
C VAL A 122 0.60 -13.56 -12.96
N PRO A 123 1.42 -13.15 -11.97
CA PRO A 123 2.49 -13.99 -11.45
C PRO A 123 1.95 -15.30 -10.89
N LEU A 124 2.62 -16.41 -11.21
CA LEU A 124 2.34 -17.73 -10.63
C LEU A 124 3.03 -17.85 -9.26
N ASP A 125 2.66 -16.95 -8.35
CA ASP A 125 3.14 -16.92 -6.96
C ASP A 125 2.15 -17.59 -6.00
N GLY A 126 2.45 -17.60 -4.70
CA GLY A 126 1.57 -18.15 -3.66
C GLY A 126 0.23 -17.42 -3.48
N MET A 127 -0.06 -16.40 -4.29
CA MET A 127 -1.32 -15.65 -4.32
C MET A 127 -1.94 -15.65 -5.73
N GLY A 128 -1.43 -16.46 -6.67
CA GLY A 128 -1.81 -16.46 -8.09
C GLY A 128 -3.31 -16.67 -8.34
N GLU A 129 -3.98 -17.51 -7.54
CA GLU A 129 -5.44 -17.71 -7.62
C GLU A 129 -6.22 -16.41 -7.32
N LEU A 130 -5.87 -15.71 -6.23
CA LEU A 130 -6.48 -14.41 -5.88
C LEU A 130 -6.22 -13.36 -6.95
N ARG A 131 -5.02 -13.34 -7.54
CA ARG A 131 -4.67 -12.43 -8.65
C ARG A 131 -5.49 -12.74 -9.91
N ALA A 132 -5.70 -14.02 -10.23
CA ALA A 132 -6.54 -14.45 -11.33
C ALA A 132 -8.02 -14.08 -11.11
N ASP A 133 -8.53 -14.20 -9.89
CA ASP A 133 -9.88 -13.73 -9.52
C ASP A 133 -10.04 -12.22 -9.69
N VAL A 134 -9.07 -11.42 -9.24
CA VAL A 134 -9.07 -9.96 -9.46
C VAL A 134 -9.00 -9.61 -10.95
N ALA A 135 -8.16 -10.32 -11.73
CA ALA A 135 -8.09 -10.15 -13.18
C ALA A 135 -9.42 -10.47 -13.86
N LEU A 136 -10.09 -11.55 -13.47
CA LEU A 136 -11.40 -11.94 -13.97
C LEU A 136 -12.50 -10.93 -13.59
N HIS A 137 -12.48 -10.40 -12.37
CA HIS A 137 -13.37 -9.32 -11.95
C HIS A 137 -13.18 -8.04 -12.79
N PHE A 138 -11.93 -7.67 -13.07
CA PHE A 138 -11.59 -6.54 -13.92
C PHE A 138 -12.04 -6.73 -15.38
N VAL A 139 -11.79 -7.90 -15.98
CA VAL A 139 -12.28 -8.23 -17.34
C VAL A 139 -13.81 -8.20 -17.42
N ARG A 140 -14.50 -8.81 -16.45
CA ARG A 140 -15.98 -8.74 -16.36
C ARG A 140 -16.48 -7.29 -16.28
N ARG A 141 -15.78 -6.43 -15.54
CA ARG A 141 -16.11 -5.01 -15.42
C ARG A 141 -15.89 -4.25 -16.73
N LEU A 142 -14.78 -4.52 -17.45
CA LEU A 142 -14.52 -4.00 -18.80
C LEU A 142 -15.62 -4.39 -19.79
N SER A 143 -16.14 -5.62 -19.71
CA SER A 143 -17.30 -6.09 -20.49
C SER A 143 -18.65 -5.53 -20.00
N GLY A 144 -18.67 -4.49 -19.15
CA GLY A 144 -19.87 -3.82 -18.67
C GLY A 144 -20.68 -4.59 -17.62
N GLN A 145 -20.18 -5.70 -17.08
CA GLN A 145 -20.92 -6.47 -16.07
C GLN A 145 -20.97 -5.75 -14.72
N ARG A 146 -22.10 -5.86 -14.04
CA ARG A 146 -22.32 -5.35 -12.68
C ARG A 146 -21.69 -6.27 -11.61
N THR A 147 -20.40 -6.54 -11.74
CA THR A 147 -19.57 -7.10 -10.67
C THR A 147 -18.86 -5.96 -9.93
N GLY A 148 -18.47 -6.23 -8.68
CA GLY A 148 -17.52 -5.40 -7.95
C GLY A 148 -16.08 -5.65 -8.43
N LEU A 149 -15.21 -4.67 -8.28
CA LEU A 149 -13.81 -4.75 -8.71
C LEU A 149 -12.98 -5.80 -7.96
N LEU A 150 -13.25 -6.02 -6.67
CA LEU A 150 -12.55 -7.01 -5.85
C LEU A 150 -13.38 -8.30 -5.63
N PRO A 151 -12.74 -9.49 -5.60
CA PRO A 151 -13.37 -10.73 -5.20
C PRO A 151 -13.72 -10.72 -3.70
N ALA A 152 -14.64 -11.57 -3.28
CA ALA A 152 -15.15 -11.58 -1.90
C ALA A 152 -14.04 -11.82 -0.85
N ALA A 153 -13.02 -12.63 -1.18
CA ALA A 153 -11.89 -12.91 -0.29
C ALA A 153 -11.07 -11.66 0.07
N LEU A 154 -11.00 -10.66 -0.81
CA LEU A 154 -10.28 -9.40 -0.56
C LEU A 154 -11.16 -8.28 0.02
N ARG A 155 -12.42 -8.58 0.36
CA ARG A 155 -13.42 -7.57 0.78
C ARG A 155 -13.76 -7.70 2.26
N LEU A 156 -13.45 -6.65 3.02
CA LEU A 156 -13.76 -6.58 4.45
C LEU A 156 -15.28 -6.46 4.68
N THR A 157 -15.83 -7.42 5.42
CA THR A 157 -17.21 -7.39 5.93
C THR A 157 -17.43 -6.23 6.91
N SER A 158 -18.69 -5.81 7.08
CA SER A 158 -19.06 -4.79 8.08
C SER A 158 -18.75 -5.18 9.53
N PHE A 159 -18.51 -6.47 9.82
CA PHE A 159 -18.00 -6.92 11.11
C PHE A 159 -16.48 -6.72 11.23
N GLN A 160 -15.71 -7.17 10.24
CA GLN A 160 -14.26 -6.95 10.19
C GLN A 160 -13.92 -5.45 10.22
N LYS A 161 -14.61 -4.61 9.43
CA LYS A 161 -14.41 -3.14 9.44
C LYS A 161 -14.59 -2.54 10.85
N ARG A 162 -15.67 -2.88 11.56
CA ARG A 162 -15.91 -2.43 12.95
C ARG A 162 -14.83 -2.93 13.92
N ARG A 163 -14.37 -4.18 13.77
CA ARG A 163 -13.29 -4.74 14.59
C ARG A 163 -11.95 -4.03 14.35
N LEU A 164 -11.61 -3.72 13.10
CA LEU A 164 -10.41 -2.98 12.74
C LEU A 164 -10.45 -1.55 13.28
N ILE A 165 -11.57 -0.84 13.16
CA ILE A 165 -11.75 0.50 13.76
C ILE A 165 -11.56 0.46 15.29
N GLN A 166 -12.09 -0.58 15.97
CA GLN A 166 -11.86 -0.76 17.41
C GLN A 166 -10.41 -1.06 17.78
N LEU A 167 -9.65 -1.73 16.89
CA LEU A 167 -8.23 -1.98 17.10
C LEU A 167 -7.43 -0.69 16.89
N LEU A 168 -7.69 0.07 15.83
CA LEU A 168 -7.05 1.36 15.60
C LEU A 168 -7.28 2.32 16.77
N HIS A 169 -8.51 2.50 17.23
CA HIS A 169 -8.77 3.33 18.42
C HIS A 169 -8.13 2.82 19.73
N ALA A 170 -7.88 1.52 19.85
CA ALA A 170 -7.13 1.00 20.99
C ALA A 170 -5.63 1.25 20.86
N PHE A 171 -5.09 1.26 19.63
CA PHE A 171 -3.74 1.70 19.33
C PHE A 171 -3.59 3.20 19.60
N ASP A 172 -4.48 4.05 19.08
CA ASP A 172 -4.46 5.51 19.30
C ASP A 172 -4.40 5.85 20.81
N VAL A 173 -5.22 5.17 21.62
CA VAL A 173 -5.22 5.37 23.07
C VAL A 173 -3.93 4.88 23.72
N HIS A 174 -3.34 3.78 23.24
CA HIS A 174 -2.11 3.21 23.78
C HIS A 174 -0.87 4.04 23.43
N ASP A 175 -0.77 4.50 22.19
CA ASP A 175 0.31 5.33 21.65
C ASP A 175 0.41 6.68 22.39
N LEU A 176 -0.75 7.26 22.73
CA LEU A 176 -0.88 8.42 23.62
C LEU A 176 -0.61 8.12 25.11
N GLY A 177 0.03 6.98 25.43
CA GLY A 177 0.38 6.55 26.79
C GLY A 177 -0.78 6.02 27.65
N GLY A 178 -1.96 5.83 27.06
CA GLY A 178 -3.16 5.35 27.73
C GLY A 178 -3.10 3.88 28.12
N GLY A 179 -3.71 3.55 29.25
CA GLY A 179 -3.71 2.19 29.79
C GLY A 179 -4.93 1.37 29.37
N PRO A 180 -5.00 0.09 29.80
CA PRO A 180 -6.17 -0.77 29.61
C PRO A 180 -7.46 -0.20 30.21
N ARG A 181 -7.36 0.71 31.19
CA ARG A 181 -8.51 1.38 31.80
C ARG A 181 -9.08 2.47 30.89
N ASP A 182 -8.21 3.21 30.22
CA ASP A 182 -8.59 4.21 29.20
C ASP A 182 -9.21 3.55 27.98
N VAL A 183 -8.63 2.43 27.50
CA VAL A 183 -9.23 1.64 26.41
C VAL A 183 -10.59 1.07 26.81
N ALA A 184 -10.76 0.61 28.06
CA ALA A 184 -12.05 0.15 28.54
C ALA A 184 -13.11 1.27 28.63
N ALA A 185 -12.71 2.50 28.99
CA ALA A 185 -13.59 3.66 29.02
C ALA A 185 -13.92 4.18 27.61
N LYS A 186 -12.90 4.48 26.80
CA LYS A 186 -13.02 5.20 25.53
C LYS A 186 -13.43 4.32 24.35
N VAL A 187 -12.92 3.09 24.27
CA VAL A 187 -13.10 2.20 23.10
C VAL A 187 -14.15 1.13 23.35
N LEU A 188 -14.21 0.59 24.58
CA LEU A 188 -15.20 -0.42 24.96
C LEU A 188 -16.47 0.16 25.61
N ALA A 189 -16.52 1.47 25.88
CA ALA A 189 -17.62 2.15 26.57
C ALA A 189 -18.09 1.41 27.84
N SER A 190 -17.16 0.94 28.67
CA SER A 190 -17.44 0.05 29.79
C SER A 190 -17.38 0.75 31.15
N ASP A 191 -18.53 0.81 31.83
CA ASP A 191 -18.69 1.35 33.20
C ASP A 191 -17.75 0.71 34.24
N HIS A 192 -17.22 -0.48 33.95
CA HIS A 192 -16.21 -1.13 34.77
C HIS A 192 -14.93 -0.28 34.92
N ALA A 193 -14.65 0.62 33.97
CA ALA A 193 -13.56 1.58 34.04
C ALA A 193 -13.75 2.67 35.12
N GLN A 194 -14.96 2.83 35.68
CA GLN A 194 -15.24 3.75 36.79
C GLN A 194 -15.25 3.05 38.16
N ARG A 195 -15.16 1.72 38.22
CA ARG A 195 -15.19 0.95 39.49
C ARG A 195 -13.90 1.09 40.30
N ARG A 196 -13.96 0.79 41.59
CA ARG A 196 -12.80 0.85 42.49
C ARG A 196 -11.68 -0.10 42.03
N SER A 197 -10.44 0.18 42.45
CA SER A 197 -9.23 -0.52 41.97
C SER A 197 -9.31 -2.06 42.05
N VAL A 198 -9.89 -2.61 43.13
CA VAL A 198 -10.09 -4.05 43.31
C VAL A 198 -11.05 -4.61 42.24
N GLU A 199 -12.25 -4.02 42.14
CA GLU A 199 -13.29 -4.42 41.18
C GLU A 199 -12.85 -4.26 39.71
N TRP A 200 -11.98 -3.29 39.43
CA TRP A 200 -11.34 -3.12 38.13
C TRP A 200 -10.35 -4.25 37.80
N LYS A 201 -9.50 -4.65 38.76
CA LYS A 201 -8.44 -5.67 38.55
C LYS A 201 -9.01 -7.00 38.07
N ASP A 202 -10.13 -7.44 38.62
CA ASP A 202 -10.75 -8.73 38.29
C ASP A 202 -11.77 -8.64 37.14
N SER A 203 -12.06 -7.44 36.65
CA SER A 203 -13.07 -7.20 35.63
C SER A 203 -12.78 -7.91 34.30
N HIS A 204 -13.84 -8.39 33.64
CA HIS A 204 -13.76 -8.84 32.25
C HIS A 204 -13.38 -7.69 31.30
N ALA A 205 -13.81 -6.46 31.59
CA ALA A 205 -13.46 -5.27 30.81
C ALA A 205 -11.94 -5.04 30.73
N ARG A 206 -11.21 -5.14 31.85
CA ARG A 206 -9.74 -5.08 31.87
C ARG A 206 -9.09 -6.15 30.99
N ARG A 207 -9.56 -7.39 31.09
CA ARG A 207 -9.05 -8.51 30.27
C ARG A 207 -9.32 -8.28 28.77
N LYS A 208 -10.51 -7.79 28.41
CA LYS A 208 -10.86 -7.43 27.02
C LYS A 208 -10.02 -6.27 26.50
N ALA A 209 -9.78 -5.24 27.31
CA ALA A 209 -8.94 -4.09 26.94
C ALA A 209 -7.46 -4.46 26.77
N ASN A 210 -6.89 -5.26 27.67
CA ASN A 210 -5.53 -5.82 27.52
C ASN A 210 -5.37 -6.56 26.17
N ARG A 211 -6.32 -7.44 25.84
CA ARG A 211 -6.30 -8.15 24.56
C ARG A 211 -6.44 -7.18 23.39
N LEU A 212 -7.29 -6.15 23.50
CA LEU A 212 -7.49 -5.18 22.43
C LEU A 212 -6.22 -4.38 22.12
N ILE A 213 -5.45 -3.97 23.14
CA ILE A 213 -4.15 -3.31 22.99
C ILE A 213 -3.12 -4.25 22.33
N HIS A 214 -3.01 -5.49 22.81
CA HIS A 214 -2.10 -6.47 22.23
C HIS A 214 -2.42 -6.75 20.75
N ASP A 215 -3.70 -6.99 20.45
CA ASP A 215 -4.19 -7.25 19.09
C ASP A 215 -3.99 -6.01 18.18
N SER A 216 -4.04 -4.80 18.72
CA SER A 216 -3.88 -3.56 17.93
C SER A 216 -2.43 -3.24 17.61
N ILE A 217 -1.50 -3.47 18.55
CA ILE A 217 -0.06 -3.39 18.28
C ILE A 217 0.30 -4.39 17.17
N ALA A 218 -0.09 -5.66 17.32
CA ALA A 218 0.18 -6.70 16.33
C ALA A 218 -0.44 -6.40 14.95
N LEU A 219 -1.59 -5.70 14.91
CA LEU A 219 -2.21 -5.23 13.67
C LEU A 219 -1.35 -4.16 12.98
N VAL A 220 -0.93 -3.12 13.72
CA VAL A 220 -0.21 -1.96 13.18
C VAL A 220 1.22 -2.32 12.77
N GLU A 221 1.94 -3.10 13.58
CA GLU A 221 3.35 -3.42 13.32
C GLU A 221 3.53 -4.10 11.94
N ARG A 222 2.84 -5.22 11.69
CA ARG A 222 2.80 -5.89 10.35
C ARG A 222 1.50 -6.65 10.07
N GLY A 223 0.58 -6.79 11.02
CA GLY A 223 -0.62 -7.62 10.88
C GLY A 223 -1.55 -7.20 9.73
N TYR A 224 -1.57 -5.90 9.40
CA TYR A 224 -2.32 -5.35 8.28
C TYR A 224 -1.93 -5.94 6.91
N LEU A 225 -0.67 -6.37 6.72
CA LEU A 225 -0.23 -6.97 5.45
C LEU A 225 -1.06 -8.20 5.06
N LYS A 226 -1.55 -8.92 6.07
CA LYS A 226 -2.39 -10.08 5.84
C LYS A 226 -3.81 -9.69 5.36
N LEU A 227 -4.31 -8.48 5.71
CA LEU A 227 -5.60 -7.95 5.20
C LEU A 227 -5.57 -7.76 3.69
N LEU A 228 -4.44 -7.28 3.16
CA LEU A 228 -4.22 -7.10 1.71
C LEU A 228 -4.31 -8.43 0.96
N ARG A 229 -4.00 -9.53 1.64
CA ARG A 229 -3.93 -10.90 1.11
C ARG A 229 -5.20 -11.73 1.35
N GLY A 230 -6.26 -11.11 1.88
CA GLY A 230 -7.55 -11.78 2.14
C GLY A 230 -7.64 -12.60 3.44
N LEU A 231 -6.89 -12.18 4.46
CA LEU A 231 -6.81 -12.68 5.86
C LEU A 231 -7.86 -13.71 6.34
#